data_AF-A0A085Z0Z5-F1
#
_entry.id   AF-A0A085Z0Z5-F1
#
_cell.length_a   1.000
_cell.length_b   1.000
_cell.length_c   1.000
_cell.angle_alpha   90.00
_cell.angle_beta   90.00
_cell.angle_gamma   90.00
#
_symmetry.space_group_name_H-M   'P 1'
#
loop_
_entity.id
_entity.type
_entity.pdbx_description
1 polymer ?
#
loop_
_entity_poly.entity_id
_entity_poly.type
_entity_poly.pdbx_seq_one_letter_code
_entity_poly.pdbx_strand_id
1 'polypeptide(L)'
;MKKIYSVLVFILSLHLLMSTDCSGFHEEDIEVVPNKIKISLDNSKVYHVNDTITIYGRVSVKGFNVVSKDSVKMEGNPLFMISASKLLKNQSAYNLKYSLDKFKIISKDFQIDNYVNCPNSMLYNSATEDTGSKLFRYEVKLIPQETGDFLIYFDDTFSLQNIIKKQNILQSYPISDTNPMVWEACGNSSVKANLAEGDVFIEVK
;
A
#
# COMPACT_ATOMS: atom_id res chain seq x y z
N MET A 1 -48.67 52.27 9.06
CA MET A 1 -47.22 52.04 8.89
C MET A 1 -46.70 50.75 9.55
N LYS A 2 -47.13 50.35 10.76
CA LYS A 2 -46.67 49.10 11.42
C LYS A 2 -46.94 47.79 10.65
N LYS A 3 -48.06 47.69 9.91
CA LYS A 3 -48.41 46.47 9.13
C LYS A 3 -47.47 46.20 7.94
N ILE A 4 -46.96 47.25 7.29
CA ILE A 4 -46.09 47.13 6.10
C ILE A 4 -44.71 46.61 6.52
N TYR A 5 -44.20 47.07 7.67
CA TYR A 5 -42.91 46.62 8.21
C TYR A 5 -42.92 45.12 8.57
N SER A 6 -44.04 44.62 9.12
CA SER A 6 -44.18 43.21 9.48
C SER A 6 -44.19 42.28 8.27
N VAL A 7 -44.76 42.73 7.14
CA VAL A 7 -44.78 41.97 5.89
C VAL A 7 -43.39 41.94 5.24
N LEU A 8 -42.67 43.06 5.28
CA LEU A 8 -41.30 43.15 4.76
C LEU A 8 -40.31 42.27 5.52
N VAL A 9 -40.41 42.22 6.86
CA VAL A 9 -39.60 41.32 7.69
C VAL A 9 -39.90 39.86 7.35
N PHE A 10 -41.18 39.51 7.14
CA PHE A 10 -41.58 38.15 6.80
C PHE A 10 -41.06 37.69 5.43
N ILE A 11 -41.10 38.57 4.43
CA ILE A 11 -40.57 38.31 3.07
C ILE A 11 -39.04 38.18 3.11
N LEU A 12 -38.33 39.03 3.86
CA LEU A 12 -36.87 38.91 4.02
C LEU A 12 -36.47 37.62 4.75
N SER A 13 -37.22 37.20 5.77
CA SER A 13 -36.95 35.92 6.45
C SER A 13 -37.20 34.73 5.54
N LEU A 14 -38.19 34.79 4.64
CA LEU A 14 -38.44 33.71 3.66
C LEU A 14 -37.28 33.54 2.67
N HIS A 15 -36.60 34.63 2.28
CA HIS A 15 -35.44 34.57 1.39
C HIS A 15 -34.19 34.01 2.10
N LEU A 16 -34.05 34.25 3.41
CA LEU A 16 -33.02 33.61 4.24
C LEU A 16 -33.27 32.11 4.45
N LEU A 17 -34.51 31.64 4.32
CA LEU A 17 -34.89 30.23 4.45
C LEU A 17 -34.82 29.44 3.12
N MET A 18 -34.72 30.12 1.98
CA MET A 18 -34.62 29.50 0.65
C MET A 18 -33.17 29.32 0.16
N SER A 19 -32.16 29.71 0.95
CA SER A 19 -30.74 29.57 0.55
C SER A 19 -30.07 28.27 1.01
N THR A 20 -30.83 27.23 1.37
CA THR A 20 -30.28 25.93 1.81
C THR A 20 -30.64 24.77 0.91
N ASP A 21 -30.93 25.02 -0.37
CA ASP A 21 -30.97 23.95 -1.35
C ASP A 21 -29.52 23.57 -1.73
N CYS A 22 -28.91 22.72 -0.89
CA CYS A 22 -27.66 22.00 -1.19
C CYS A 22 -27.91 20.83 -2.15
N SER A 23 -28.97 20.88 -2.97
CA SER A 23 -29.39 19.82 -3.90
C SER A 23 -28.66 19.87 -5.26
N GLY A 24 -27.64 20.72 -5.39
CA GLY A 24 -26.87 20.93 -6.62
C GLY A 24 -25.59 20.11 -6.76
N PHE A 25 -25.38 19.03 -5.99
CA PHE A 25 -24.27 18.11 -6.27
C PHE A 25 -24.75 17.10 -7.31
N HIS A 26 -24.54 17.45 -8.59
CA HIS A 26 -24.52 16.47 -9.66
C HIS A 26 -23.61 15.30 -9.26
N GLU A 27 -24.02 14.07 -9.59
CA GLU A 27 -23.20 12.85 -9.56
C GLU A 27 -22.05 12.98 -10.57
N GLU A 28 -21.16 13.95 -10.36
CA GLU A 28 -19.88 14.07 -11.04
C GLU A 28 -18.91 13.12 -10.36
N ASP A 29 -18.21 12.32 -11.17
CA ASP A 29 -17.25 11.30 -10.77
C ASP A 29 -16.51 11.68 -9.48
N ILE A 30 -16.86 11.01 -8.39
CA ILE A 30 -16.34 11.29 -7.06
C ILE A 30 -14.88 10.83 -7.05
N GLU A 31 -13.96 11.71 -7.40
CA GLU A 31 -12.53 11.46 -7.27
C GLU A 31 -12.17 11.49 -5.77
N VAL A 32 -12.29 10.32 -5.13
CA VAL A 32 -11.85 10.08 -3.75
C VAL A 32 -10.40 9.64 -3.77
N VAL A 33 -9.51 10.47 -3.24
CA VAL A 33 -8.10 10.14 -3.09
C VAL A 33 -7.91 9.32 -1.80
N PRO A 34 -7.46 8.07 -1.88
CA PRO A 34 -7.24 7.24 -0.70
C PRO A 34 -6.06 7.75 0.12
N ASN A 35 -6.12 7.55 1.44
CA ASN A 35 -4.96 7.76 2.29
C ASN A 35 -3.90 6.68 2.03
N LYS A 36 -2.62 7.01 2.24
CA LYS A 36 -1.55 6.00 2.18
C LYS A 36 -1.72 4.95 3.27
N ILE A 37 -1.52 3.69 2.92
CA ILE A 37 -1.52 2.57 3.86
C ILE A 37 -0.27 2.66 4.74
N LYS A 38 -0.47 2.70 6.05
CA LYS A 38 0.64 2.70 7.02
C LYS A 38 1.07 1.26 7.27
N ILE A 39 2.29 0.93 6.86
CA ILE A 39 2.86 -0.41 6.98
C ILE A 39 3.87 -0.46 8.12
N SER A 40 3.81 -1.52 8.93
CA SER A 40 4.80 -1.83 9.95
C SER A 40 5.26 -3.29 9.83
N LEU A 41 6.57 -3.47 9.85
CA LEU A 41 7.27 -4.75 9.83
C LEU A 41 8.52 -4.60 10.70
N ASP A 42 8.81 -5.59 11.57
CA ASP A 42 10.06 -5.63 12.30
C ASP A 42 11.18 -6.23 11.45
N ASN A 43 11.94 -5.40 10.75
CA ASN A 43 13.09 -5.86 9.97
C ASN A 43 14.44 -5.68 10.69
N SER A 44 14.42 -5.43 12.01
CA SER A 44 15.63 -5.18 12.79
C SER A 44 16.44 -6.45 13.02
N LYS A 45 15.74 -7.57 13.23
CA LYS A 45 16.32 -8.88 13.52
C LYS A 45 16.76 -9.64 12.26
N VAL A 46 17.51 -10.70 12.52
CA VAL A 46 17.76 -11.78 11.57
C VAL A 46 16.69 -12.84 11.82
N TYR A 47 16.01 -13.27 10.76
CA TYR A 47 15.01 -14.33 10.82
C TYR A 47 15.65 -15.68 10.58
N HIS A 48 14.96 -16.74 11.00
CA HIS A 48 15.27 -18.11 10.63
C HIS A 48 14.22 -18.70 9.71
N VAL A 49 14.57 -19.79 9.02
CA VAL A 49 13.58 -20.60 8.29
C VAL A 49 12.48 -21.01 9.26
N ASN A 50 11.22 -20.90 8.81
CA ASN A 50 10.01 -21.10 9.60
C ASN A 50 9.65 -20.03 10.64
N ASP A 51 10.46 -18.98 10.81
CA ASP A 51 10.03 -17.83 11.60
C ASP A 51 8.85 -17.12 10.92
N THR A 52 8.01 -16.47 11.73
CA THR A 52 6.90 -15.68 11.18
C THR A 52 7.31 -14.23 11.02
N ILE A 53 7.29 -13.76 9.77
CA ILE A 53 7.44 -12.37 9.39
C ILE A 53 6.03 -11.77 9.28
N THR A 54 5.62 -10.98 10.27
CA THR A 54 4.28 -10.37 10.26
C THR A 54 4.33 -8.95 9.74
N ILE A 55 3.58 -8.69 8.67
CA ILE A 55 3.38 -7.38 8.06
C ILE A 55 1.99 -6.90 8.45
N TYR A 56 1.93 -5.76 9.13
CA TYR A 56 0.68 -5.09 9.47
C TYR A 56 0.48 -3.87 8.60
N GLY A 57 -0.75 -3.68 8.13
CA GLY A 57 -1.16 -2.48 7.43
C GLY A 57 -2.40 -1.87 8.05
N ARG A 58 -2.50 -0.54 7.98
CA ARG A 58 -3.73 0.17 8.34
C ARG A 58 -3.92 1.43 7.49
N VAL A 59 -5.17 1.71 7.16
CA VAL A 59 -5.56 2.95 6.47
C VAL A 59 -6.93 3.39 6.98
N SER A 60 -7.24 4.68 6.90
CA SER A 60 -8.56 5.16 7.27
C SER A 60 -9.62 4.60 6.32
N VAL A 61 -10.83 4.33 6.83
CA VAL A 61 -12.00 4.08 5.97
C VAL A 61 -12.46 5.32 5.21
N LYS A 62 -11.86 6.48 5.50
CA LYS A 62 -12.12 7.74 4.82
C LYS A 62 -11.00 8.09 3.85
N GLY A 63 -11.38 8.65 2.72
CA GLY A 63 -10.51 9.27 1.72
C GLY A 63 -10.84 10.75 1.57
N PHE A 64 -9.97 11.50 0.91
CA PHE A 64 -10.20 12.91 0.63
C PHE A 64 -10.98 13.06 -0.68
N ASN A 65 -12.18 13.63 -0.62
CA ASN A 65 -12.95 13.98 -1.81
C ASN A 65 -12.45 15.33 -2.35
N VAL A 66 -11.93 15.32 -3.58
CA VAL A 66 -11.33 16.53 -4.16
C VAL A 66 -12.36 17.60 -4.54
N VAL A 67 -13.61 17.22 -4.77
CA VAL A 67 -14.72 18.11 -5.16
C VAL A 67 -15.29 18.81 -3.93
N SER A 68 -15.72 18.05 -2.92
CA SER A 68 -16.28 18.60 -1.68
C SER A 68 -15.23 19.15 -0.71
N LYS A 69 -13.94 18.83 -0.94
CA LYS A 69 -12.81 19.14 -0.05
C LYS A 69 -13.00 18.58 1.37
N ASP A 70 -13.71 17.46 1.50
CA ASP A 70 -14.01 16.82 2.78
C ASP A 70 -13.57 15.33 2.81
N SER A 71 -13.48 14.76 4.01
CA SER A 71 -13.17 13.35 4.25
C SER A 71 -14.44 12.48 4.22
N VAL A 72 -14.64 11.81 3.09
CA VAL A 72 -15.78 10.92 2.82
C VAL A 72 -15.42 9.45 3.05
N LYS A 73 -16.41 8.60 3.34
CA LYS A 73 -16.18 7.15 3.43
C LYS A 73 -15.78 6.63 2.05
N MET A 74 -14.73 5.82 1.98
CA MET A 74 -14.33 5.14 0.76
C MET A 74 -15.30 4.02 0.43
N GLU A 75 -15.56 3.83 -0.85
CA GLU A 75 -16.30 2.67 -1.35
C GLU A 75 -15.35 1.49 -1.58
N GLY A 76 -15.77 0.30 -1.17
CA GLY A 76 -14.99 -0.93 -1.29
C GLY A 76 -13.86 -1.08 -0.26
N ASN A 77 -13.17 -2.22 -0.34
CA ASN A 77 -12.01 -2.52 0.48
C ASN A 77 -10.75 -2.23 -0.33
N PRO A 78 -9.84 -1.37 0.15
CA PRO A 78 -8.60 -1.11 -0.57
C PRO A 78 -7.76 -2.39 -0.63
N LEU A 79 -7.11 -2.62 -1.77
CA LEU A 79 -6.16 -3.71 -1.93
C LEU A 79 -4.79 -3.31 -1.40
N PHE A 80 -4.08 -4.27 -0.82
CA PHE A 80 -2.71 -4.13 -0.38
C PHE A 80 -1.82 -5.05 -1.21
N MET A 81 -0.86 -4.46 -1.93
CA MET A 81 0.06 -5.19 -2.80
C MET A 81 1.42 -5.39 -2.11
N ILE A 82 1.94 -6.61 -2.17
CA ILE A 82 3.27 -6.97 -1.68
C ILE A 82 3.97 -7.80 -2.76
N SER A 83 5.26 -7.58 -2.95
CA SER A 83 6.13 -8.53 -3.65
C SER A 83 7.31 -8.90 -2.76
N ALA A 84 7.86 -10.09 -2.99
CA ALA A 84 9.08 -10.55 -2.35
C ALA A 84 10.07 -11.02 -3.41
N SER A 85 11.35 -10.71 -3.23
CA SER A 85 12.41 -11.15 -4.11
C SER A 85 13.67 -11.51 -3.35
N LYS A 86 14.36 -12.53 -3.83
CA LYS A 86 15.62 -12.99 -3.27
C LYS A 86 16.78 -12.23 -3.89
N LEU A 87 17.74 -11.84 -3.06
CA LEU A 87 19.00 -11.29 -3.52
C LEU A 87 19.95 -12.43 -3.90
N LEU A 88 20.62 -12.30 -5.04
CA LEU A 88 21.45 -13.34 -5.65
C LEU A 88 22.88 -12.84 -5.87
N LYS A 89 23.86 -13.58 -5.32
CA LYS A 89 25.29 -13.27 -5.50
C LYS A 89 25.82 -13.84 -6.80
N ASN A 90 26.88 -13.21 -7.32
CA ASN A 90 27.68 -13.68 -8.46
C ASN A 90 26.91 -13.82 -9.79
N GLN A 91 25.81 -13.10 -9.93
CA GLN A 91 25.07 -13.01 -11.18
C GLN A 91 25.53 -11.78 -11.95
N SER A 92 25.88 -11.95 -13.22
CA SER A 92 26.40 -10.85 -14.04
C SER A 92 25.31 -9.93 -14.58
N ALA A 93 24.06 -10.43 -14.70
CA ALA A 93 22.95 -9.74 -15.37
C ALA A 93 21.86 -9.21 -14.44
N TYR A 94 21.62 -9.85 -13.27
CA TYR A 94 20.58 -9.45 -12.32
C TYR A 94 20.96 -9.86 -10.90
N ASN A 95 20.51 -9.14 -9.88
CA ASN A 95 20.79 -9.48 -8.47
C ASN A 95 19.53 -9.70 -7.64
N LEU A 96 18.35 -9.60 -8.24
CA LEU A 96 17.06 -9.78 -7.59
C LEU A 96 16.19 -10.71 -8.43
N LYS A 97 15.46 -11.62 -7.79
CA LYS A 97 14.52 -12.54 -8.46
C LYS A 97 13.27 -12.73 -7.63
N TYR A 98 12.09 -12.68 -8.26
CA TYR A 98 10.82 -12.94 -7.57
C TYR A 98 10.85 -14.27 -6.82
N SER A 99 10.34 -14.24 -5.59
CA SER A 99 10.51 -15.34 -4.66
C SER A 99 9.34 -15.46 -3.67
N LEU A 100 8.12 -15.02 -4.01
CA LEU A 100 6.97 -15.26 -3.12
C LEU A 100 6.71 -16.76 -2.92
N ASP A 101 7.09 -17.60 -3.89
CA ASP A 101 7.05 -19.08 -3.79
C ASP A 101 7.99 -19.65 -2.72
N LYS A 102 8.93 -18.84 -2.20
CA LYS A 102 9.83 -19.20 -1.11
C LYS A 102 9.26 -18.89 0.26
N PHE A 103 8.04 -18.38 0.32
CA PHE A 103 7.33 -18.10 1.55
C PHE A 103 6.03 -18.89 1.60
N LYS A 104 5.77 -19.52 2.75
CA LYS A 104 4.41 -19.90 3.09
C LYS A 104 3.67 -18.63 3.53
N ILE A 105 2.60 -18.30 2.81
CA ILE A 105 1.79 -17.10 3.05
C ILE A 105 0.59 -17.49 3.91
N ILE A 106 0.35 -16.72 4.98
CA ILE A 106 -0.87 -16.81 5.78
C ILE A 106 -1.53 -15.43 5.77
N SER A 107 -2.70 -15.35 5.15
CA SER A 107 -3.59 -14.20 5.24
C SER A 107 -5.04 -14.63 5.07
N LYS A 108 -5.97 -13.78 5.48
CA LYS A 108 -7.41 -14.07 5.47
C LYS A 108 -7.96 -14.16 4.04
N ASP A 109 -7.72 -13.12 3.25
CA ASP A 109 -8.22 -13.00 1.88
C ASP A 109 -7.09 -12.48 0.98
N PHE A 110 -6.47 -13.38 0.21
CA PHE A 110 -5.38 -13.01 -0.69
C PHE A 110 -5.48 -13.69 -2.05
N GLN A 111 -4.88 -13.04 -3.04
CA GLN A 111 -4.67 -13.56 -4.37
C GLN A 111 -3.21 -13.37 -4.74
N ILE A 112 -2.59 -14.41 -5.29
CA ILE A 112 -1.26 -14.30 -5.88
C ILE A 112 -1.44 -14.06 -7.36
N ASP A 113 -0.73 -13.07 -7.88
CA ASP A 113 -0.68 -12.83 -9.30
C ASP A 113 -0.01 -14.01 -9.99
N ASN A 114 -0.78 -14.70 -10.82
CA ASN A 114 -0.36 -15.86 -11.57
C ASN A 114 -0.41 -15.54 -13.06
N TYR A 115 0.17 -14.40 -13.45
CA TYR A 115 0.50 -14.17 -14.85
C TYR A 115 1.28 -15.38 -15.39
N VAL A 116 0.86 -15.90 -16.54
CA VAL A 116 1.44 -17.12 -17.18
C VAL A 116 2.97 -17.05 -17.27
N ASN A 117 3.49 -15.85 -17.49
CA ASN A 117 4.92 -15.62 -17.63
C ASN A 117 5.59 -15.27 -16.29
N CYS A 118 4.82 -14.87 -15.27
CA CYS A 118 5.33 -14.25 -14.05
C CYS A 118 4.62 -14.68 -12.76
N PRO A 119 4.55 -15.99 -12.47
CA PRO A 119 3.89 -16.49 -11.27
C PRO A 119 4.65 -16.05 -10.02
N ASN A 120 3.92 -15.82 -8.93
CA ASN A 120 4.49 -15.48 -7.62
C ASN A 120 5.28 -14.16 -7.63
N SER A 121 4.93 -13.23 -8.52
CA SER A 121 5.53 -11.89 -8.57
C SER A 121 4.89 -10.96 -7.55
N MET A 122 3.56 -11.01 -7.42
CA MET A 122 2.78 -10.12 -6.56
C MET A 122 1.73 -10.86 -5.74
N LEU A 123 1.48 -10.36 -4.54
CA LEU A 123 0.45 -10.79 -3.61
C LEU A 123 -0.49 -9.60 -3.39
N TYR A 124 -1.77 -9.80 -3.68
CA TYR A 124 -2.85 -8.87 -3.36
C TYR A 124 -3.58 -9.36 -2.13
N ASN A 125 -3.74 -8.47 -1.14
CA ASN A 125 -4.46 -8.77 0.09
C ASN A 125 -5.62 -7.79 0.27
N SER A 126 -6.78 -8.33 0.62
CA SER A 126 -7.95 -7.51 0.93
C SER A 126 -7.95 -7.07 2.39
N ALA A 127 -8.38 -5.83 2.62
CA ALA A 127 -8.51 -5.31 3.98
C ALA A 127 -9.70 -5.95 4.71
N THR A 128 -9.62 -5.97 6.05
CA THR A 128 -10.78 -6.13 6.91
C THR A 128 -11.14 -4.77 7.51
N GLU A 129 -12.40 -4.33 7.35
CA GLU A 129 -12.91 -3.12 8.00
C GLU A 129 -13.09 -3.37 9.51
N ASP A 130 -12.41 -2.57 10.32
CA ASP A 130 -12.65 -2.45 11.76
C ASP A 130 -13.57 -1.25 12.00
N THR A 131 -14.87 -1.55 12.15
CA THR A 131 -15.93 -0.56 12.30
C THR A 131 -15.79 0.27 13.57
N GLY A 132 -15.17 -0.28 14.63
CA GLY A 132 -14.96 0.43 15.89
C GLY A 132 -13.89 1.52 15.76
N SER A 133 -12.77 1.20 15.10
CA SER A 133 -11.67 2.16 14.92
C SER A 133 -11.75 3.01 13.65
N LYS A 134 -12.72 2.74 12.76
CA LYS A 134 -12.85 3.41 11.45
C LYS A 134 -11.59 3.25 10.60
N LEU A 135 -11.00 2.06 10.64
CA LEU A 135 -9.80 1.71 9.87
C LEU A 135 -10.04 0.44 9.05
N PHE A 136 -9.44 0.41 7.88
CA PHE A 136 -9.13 -0.83 7.19
C PHE A 136 -7.83 -1.40 7.75
N ARG A 137 -7.81 -2.70 8.05
CA ARG A 137 -6.65 -3.42 8.59
C ARG A 137 -6.20 -4.53 7.65
N TYR A 138 -4.89 -4.70 7.56
CA TYR A 138 -4.23 -5.75 6.80
C TYR A 138 -3.31 -6.53 7.73
N GLU A 139 -3.26 -7.85 7.53
CA GLU A 139 -2.30 -8.73 8.17
C GLU A 139 -1.87 -9.79 7.17
N VAL A 140 -0.57 -9.78 6.85
CA VAL A 140 0.06 -10.79 6.02
C VAL A 140 1.22 -11.37 6.80
N LYS A 141 1.23 -12.70 6.93
CA LYS A 141 2.35 -13.42 7.53
C LYS A 141 3.10 -14.16 6.43
N LEU A 142 4.40 -13.91 6.35
CA LEU A 142 5.32 -14.62 5.47
C LEU A 142 6.19 -15.53 6.33
N ILE A 143 6.23 -16.81 5.99
CA ILE A 143 7.07 -17.80 6.67
C ILE A 143 8.11 -18.28 5.64
N PRO A 144 9.39 -17.87 5.76
CA PRO A 144 10.41 -18.25 4.79
C PRO A 144 10.66 -19.76 4.86
N GLN A 145 10.78 -20.38 3.69
CA GLN A 145 11.02 -21.80 3.52
C GLN A 145 12.48 -22.11 3.16
N GLU A 146 13.29 -21.09 2.96
CA GLU A 146 14.71 -21.20 2.65
C GLU A 146 15.49 -20.01 3.23
N THR A 147 16.80 -20.17 3.30
CA THR A 147 17.72 -19.12 3.75
C THR A 147 18.07 -18.15 2.61
N GLY A 148 18.45 -16.94 2.98
CA GLY A 148 18.89 -15.90 2.06
C GLY A 148 18.52 -14.50 2.51
N ASP A 149 18.99 -13.53 1.73
CA ASP A 149 18.57 -12.14 1.86
C ASP A 149 17.42 -11.89 0.90
N PHE A 150 16.37 -11.26 1.40
CA PHE A 150 15.19 -10.93 0.61
C PHE A 150 14.87 -9.45 0.68
N LEU A 151 14.28 -8.95 -0.39
CA LEU A 151 13.66 -7.66 -0.52
C LEU A 151 12.15 -7.85 -0.55
N ILE A 152 11.47 -7.28 0.43
CA ILE A 152 10.01 -7.10 0.41
C ILE A 152 9.75 -5.70 -0.14
N TYR A 153 8.94 -5.62 -1.19
CA TYR A 153 8.54 -4.36 -1.81
C TYR A 153 7.03 -4.16 -1.69
N PHE A 154 6.67 -2.93 -1.36
CA PHE A 154 5.31 -2.40 -1.31
C PHE A 154 5.17 -1.32 -2.41
N ASP A 155 3.97 -1.06 -2.95
CA ASP A 155 3.71 -0.10 -4.06
C ASP A 155 3.51 1.36 -3.63
N ASP A 156 3.42 2.35 -4.51
CA ASP A 156 3.36 3.77 -4.08
C ASP A 156 2.18 4.18 -3.15
N THR A 157 1.22 3.28 -2.91
CA THR A 157 0.08 3.46 -2.00
C THR A 157 0.41 3.38 -0.51
N PHE A 158 1.65 3.05 -0.10
CA PHE A 158 2.02 2.95 1.33
C PHE A 158 2.88 4.09 1.88
N SER A 159 3.00 4.10 3.21
CA SER A 159 4.02 4.80 3.99
C SER A 159 4.59 3.83 5.05
N LEU A 160 5.91 3.73 5.16
CA LEU A 160 6.55 2.83 6.12
C LEU A 160 6.61 3.47 7.51
N GLN A 161 6.31 2.70 8.55
CA GLN A 161 6.44 3.07 9.95
C GLN A 161 7.40 2.12 10.66
N ASN A 162 8.41 2.68 11.36
CA ASN A 162 9.36 1.94 12.20
C ASN A 162 10.19 0.88 11.45
N ILE A 163 10.59 1.16 10.21
CA ILE A 163 11.42 0.25 9.39
C ILE A 163 12.86 0.77 9.32
N ILE A 164 13.83 -0.15 9.50
CA ILE A 164 15.26 0.14 9.38
C ILE A 164 15.68 -0.06 7.93
N LYS A 165 16.09 1.00 7.23
CA LYS A 165 16.58 0.87 5.84
C LYS A 165 17.98 0.22 5.83
N LYS A 166 18.08 -1.06 5.51
CA LYS A 166 19.35 -1.82 5.42
C LYS A 166 20.03 -1.69 4.05
N GLN A 167 20.24 -0.47 3.56
CA GLN A 167 20.73 -0.24 2.18
C GLN A 167 22.11 -0.85 1.91
N ASN A 168 22.96 -0.97 2.94
CA ASN A 168 24.31 -1.54 2.81
C ASN A 168 24.32 -3.01 2.37
N ILE A 169 23.20 -3.72 2.47
CA ILE A 169 23.12 -5.12 2.05
C ILE A 169 23.49 -5.28 0.57
N LEU A 170 23.12 -4.31 -0.29
CA LEU A 170 23.39 -4.34 -1.73
C LEU A 170 24.89 -4.37 -2.09
N GLN A 171 25.77 -3.89 -1.21
CA GLN A 171 27.22 -3.98 -1.42
C GLN A 171 27.72 -5.43 -1.52
N SER A 172 26.98 -6.37 -0.93
CA SER A 172 27.28 -7.81 -1.00
C SER A 172 26.70 -8.50 -2.25
N TYR A 173 25.97 -7.75 -3.10
CA TYR A 173 25.25 -8.25 -4.28
C TYR A 173 25.57 -7.41 -5.52
N PRO A 174 26.85 -7.29 -5.91
CA PRO A 174 27.26 -6.43 -7.01
C PRO A 174 26.71 -6.93 -8.35
N ILE A 175 26.31 -6.00 -9.21
CA ILE A 175 26.10 -6.23 -10.65
C ILE A 175 27.22 -5.49 -11.39
N SER A 176 27.58 -6.00 -12.57
CA SER A 176 28.61 -5.42 -13.44
C SER A 176 28.30 -4.00 -13.97
N ASP A 177 27.07 -3.53 -13.76
CA ASP A 177 26.54 -2.28 -14.30
C ASP A 177 26.48 -1.18 -13.22
N THR A 178 26.31 0.07 -13.63
CA THR A 178 26.15 1.25 -12.77
C THR A 178 24.89 1.22 -11.88
N ASN A 179 24.01 0.24 -12.11
CA ASN A 179 22.72 0.13 -11.46
C ASN A 179 22.82 -0.72 -10.18
N PRO A 180 22.34 -0.22 -9.02
CA PRO A 180 22.43 -0.94 -7.76
C PRO A 180 21.51 -2.18 -7.72
N MET A 181 20.46 -2.21 -8.53
CA MET A 181 19.43 -3.26 -8.52
C MET A 181 18.95 -3.57 -9.93
N VAL A 182 19.02 -4.86 -10.30
CA VAL A 182 18.44 -5.37 -11.55
C VAL A 182 17.65 -6.63 -11.23
N TRP A 183 16.36 -6.59 -11.57
CA TRP A 183 15.41 -7.65 -11.31
C TRP A 183 15.34 -8.62 -12.48
N GLU A 184 15.41 -9.90 -12.21
CA GLU A 184 14.91 -10.92 -13.13
C GLU A 184 13.42 -11.09 -12.88
N ALA A 185 12.66 -10.54 -13.82
CA ALA A 185 11.24 -10.71 -13.93
C ALA A 185 10.98 -11.49 -15.21
N CYS A 186 10.82 -12.80 -15.06
CA CYS A 186 10.00 -13.57 -15.98
C CYS A 186 10.68 -13.72 -17.35
N GLY A 187 11.97 -14.04 -17.29
CA GLY A 187 12.87 -14.14 -18.43
C GLY A 187 13.42 -12.79 -18.91
N ASN A 188 12.94 -11.67 -18.35
CA ASN A 188 13.40 -10.33 -18.68
C ASN A 188 14.12 -9.69 -17.49
N SER A 189 15.04 -8.78 -17.79
CA SER A 189 15.71 -7.98 -16.76
C SER A 189 15.12 -6.57 -16.74
N SER A 190 14.74 -6.07 -15.56
CA SER A 190 14.31 -4.70 -15.36
C SER A 190 15.28 -3.98 -14.43
N VAL A 191 15.69 -2.77 -14.82
CA VAL A 191 16.63 -1.97 -14.05
C VAL A 191 15.85 -1.08 -13.09
N LYS A 192 16.26 -1.07 -11.82
CA LYS A 192 15.79 -0.11 -10.83
C LYS A 192 16.96 0.74 -10.37
N ALA A 193 16.99 1.99 -10.83
CA ALA A 193 18.13 2.89 -10.60
C ALA A 193 18.34 3.23 -9.11
N ASN A 194 17.27 3.23 -8.30
CA ASN A 194 17.33 3.62 -6.89
C ASN A 194 16.37 2.80 -6.02
N LEU A 195 16.69 2.70 -4.72
CA LEU A 195 15.78 2.19 -3.72
C LEU A 195 14.54 3.07 -3.62
N ALA A 196 13.37 2.46 -3.80
CA ALA A 196 12.09 3.08 -3.55
C ALA A 196 11.83 3.19 -2.04
N GLU A 197 10.88 4.05 -1.66
CA GLU A 197 10.45 4.18 -0.27
C GLU A 197 10.01 2.85 0.34
N GLY A 198 9.46 1.94 -0.48
CA GLY A 198 8.86 0.67 -0.08
C GLY A 198 9.80 -0.51 -0.05
N ASP A 199 11.08 -0.30 -0.35
CA ASP A 199 12.05 -1.38 -0.37
C ASP A 199 12.50 -1.71 1.07
N VAL A 200 12.17 -2.91 1.53
CA VAL A 200 12.51 -3.40 2.87
C VAL A 200 13.29 -4.70 2.80
N PHE A 201 14.54 -4.66 3.24
CA PHE A 201 15.40 -5.84 3.28
C PHE A 201 15.23 -6.64 4.57
N ILE A 202 15.22 -7.97 4.42
CA ILE A 202 15.20 -8.96 5.49
C ILE A 202 16.30 -10.01 5.26
N GLU A 203 16.89 -10.50 6.34
CA GLU A 203 17.93 -11.54 6.32
C GLU A 203 17.36 -12.81 6.98
N VAL A 204 17.49 -13.96 6.32
CA VAL A 204 17.01 -15.27 6.80
C VAL A 204 18.18 -16.26 6.86
N LYS A 205 18.45 -16.83 8.03
CA LYS A 205 19.54 -17.78 8.31
C LYS A 205 19.08 -19.19 8.63
#